data_AF-E8QY05-F1
#
_entry.id   AF-E8QY05-F1
#
_cell.length_a   1.000
_cell.length_b   1.000
_cell.length_c   1.000
_cell.angle_alpha   90.00
_cell.angle_beta   90.00
_cell.angle_gamma   90.00
#
_symmetry.space_group_name_H-M   'P 1'
#
loop_
_entity.id
_entity.type
_entity.pdbx_description
1 polymer ?
#
loop_
_entity_poly.entity_id
_entity_poly.type
_entity_poly.pdbx_seq_one_letter_code
_entity_poly.pdbx_strand_id
1 'polypeptide(L)'
;MMDQDNPDHADVSQGDPRDWAFEAHWPFWEAIRQAEPEDHGPLLIYADWLEEQGDPARAEWIRVEVERVAVGPGTWRGRLLADRSRRLAKRLEPVGGVEEEGGEEPPGRGCEWNSSLAVGHILGLPRLVRTTAEVFRRRGSWFLRRLPIDHLELHPSITRRPEVALSGCESLRAIRWLRLRSRSSLEAALDSPHWSGLRTLDLRELGLTTGDLQLVLETILPRTVIRPRTLNLQGNRLGVGGIKALLACPNLQGLKRLNLRYARIRVGGLAQLAQSAGLSDLEELNLRHETIGDEGMDHLLSWGRLAGLRVLDLGYTRVGEVALANLLNALDRRLTRGEPVALEDLGLAGNPIGSDGLEALAFSQVGARLKRLNLKGVPLTTNDARLLAESPLVQGLERLVVGESLADSFTAVPLAEALGDRLELESEYEYSIGFRDDPW
;
A
#
# COMPACT_ATOMS: atom_id res chain seq x y z
N MET A 1 -2.38 48.29 48.81
CA MET A 1 -2.53 48.50 47.36
C MET A 1 -1.65 47.46 46.70
N MET A 2 -2.31 46.61 45.91
CA MET A 2 -1.86 45.51 45.05
C MET A 2 -0.35 45.27 44.92
N ASP A 3 0.06 44.05 45.27
CA ASP A 3 1.31 43.45 44.81
C ASP A 3 1.00 42.26 43.89
N GLN A 4 1.90 42.04 42.94
CA GLN A 4 1.75 41.45 41.61
C GLN A 4 1.34 39.96 41.54
N ASP A 5 0.48 39.64 40.56
CA ASP A 5 0.21 38.29 40.05
C ASP A 5 1.46 37.66 39.40
N ASN A 6 1.88 36.49 39.89
CA ASN A 6 2.84 35.61 39.25
C ASN A 6 2.12 34.32 38.80
N PRO A 7 1.98 34.02 37.49
CA PRO A 7 1.17 32.90 37.01
C PRO A 7 1.91 31.55 36.95
N ASP A 8 3.12 31.42 37.48
CA ASP A 8 3.97 30.23 37.26
C ASP A 8 3.82 29.08 38.28
N HIS A 9 2.77 29.05 39.09
CA HIS A 9 2.49 27.91 39.97
C HIS A 9 1.00 27.55 40.00
N ALA A 10 0.50 26.98 38.91
CA ALA A 10 -0.69 26.13 38.92
C ALA A 10 -0.26 24.66 38.85
N ASP A 11 -0.49 23.99 39.97
CA ASP A 11 -0.33 22.57 40.26
C ASP A 11 -0.96 21.67 39.16
N VAL A 12 -0.12 20.99 38.39
CA VAL A 12 -0.52 20.00 37.37
C VAL A 12 -0.55 18.62 38.02
N SER A 13 -1.51 18.38 38.92
CA SER A 13 -1.71 17.07 39.56
C SER A 13 -3.17 16.61 39.60
N GLN A 14 -3.99 17.04 38.65
CA GLN A 14 -5.29 16.41 38.37
C GLN A 14 -5.37 16.10 36.87
N GLY A 15 -5.08 14.84 36.53
CA GLY A 15 -5.15 14.32 35.16
C GLY A 15 -6.57 14.47 34.60
N ASP A 16 -6.66 14.74 33.30
CA ASP A 16 -7.93 14.81 32.59
C ASP A 16 -8.61 13.44 32.75
N PRO A 17 -9.89 13.34 33.14
CA PRO A 17 -10.63 12.08 33.12
C PRO A 17 -10.75 11.47 31.71
N ARG A 18 -10.06 11.98 30.69
CA ARG A 18 -9.83 11.32 29.38
C ARG A 18 -8.46 10.63 29.29
N ASP A 19 -7.54 10.89 30.22
CA ASP A 19 -6.20 10.30 30.26
C ASP A 19 -6.24 8.81 30.64
N TRP A 20 -7.13 8.38 31.53
CA TRP A 20 -7.26 6.96 31.92
C TRP A 20 -7.77 6.06 30.77
N ALA A 21 -8.71 6.55 29.96
CA ALA A 21 -9.20 5.83 28.79
C ALA A 21 -8.08 5.69 27.76
N PHE A 22 -7.31 6.76 27.52
CA PHE A 22 -6.14 6.72 26.63
C PHE A 22 -5.06 5.74 27.12
N GLU A 23 -4.75 5.73 28.42
CA GLU A 23 -3.77 4.79 29.01
C GLU A 23 -4.18 3.32 28.82
N ALA A 24 -5.47 3.01 28.90
CA ALA A 24 -5.97 1.64 28.69
C ALA A 24 -5.82 1.17 27.23
N HIS A 25 -5.97 2.08 26.26
CA HIS A 25 -5.80 1.75 24.83
C HIS A 25 -4.33 1.69 24.39
N TRP A 26 -3.45 2.44 25.06
CA TRP A 26 -2.08 2.69 24.61
C TRP A 26 -1.25 1.43 24.29
N PRO A 27 -1.23 0.37 25.14
CA PRO A 27 -0.44 -0.82 24.85
C PRO A 27 -0.86 -1.53 23.55
N PHE A 28 -2.17 -1.56 23.27
CA PHE A 28 -2.69 -2.13 22.03
C PHE A 28 -2.30 -1.27 20.83
N TRP A 29 -2.43 0.05 20.94
CA TRP A 29 -2.07 0.97 19.87
C TRP A 29 -0.57 0.93 19.56
N GLU A 30 0.28 0.79 20.57
CA GLU A 30 1.71 0.60 20.38
C GLU A 30 2.01 -0.71 19.65
N ALA A 31 1.38 -1.82 20.05
CA ALA A 31 1.52 -3.11 19.36
C ALA A 31 1.07 -3.03 17.89
N ILE A 32 -0.10 -2.42 17.61
CA ILE A 32 -0.63 -2.22 16.26
C ILE A 32 0.32 -1.37 15.41
N ARG A 33 0.95 -0.33 15.98
CA ARG A 33 1.89 0.55 15.27
C ARG A 33 3.25 -0.10 15.01
N GLN A 34 3.61 -1.11 15.80
CA GLN A 34 4.85 -1.86 15.63
C GLN A 34 4.69 -3.07 14.71
N ALA A 35 3.48 -3.60 14.57
CA ALA A 35 3.13 -4.71 13.69
C ALA A 35 3.49 -4.44 12.22
N GLU A 36 3.72 -5.51 11.46
CA GLU A 36 3.83 -5.41 10.01
C GLU A 36 2.46 -5.15 9.39
N PRO A 37 2.37 -4.51 8.21
CA PRO A 37 1.08 -4.24 7.59
C PRO A 37 0.20 -5.47 7.34
N GLU A 38 0.83 -6.62 7.08
CA GLU A 38 0.13 -7.90 6.90
C GLU A 38 -0.29 -8.56 8.23
N ASP A 39 0.30 -8.15 9.36
CA ASP A 39 0.05 -8.74 10.68
C ASP A 39 -1.12 -8.03 11.36
N HIS A 40 -2.30 -8.60 11.16
CA HIS A 40 -3.53 -8.12 11.78
C HIS A 40 -3.77 -8.70 13.19
N GLY A 41 -2.86 -9.53 13.73
CA GLY A 41 -3.02 -10.17 15.04
C GLY A 41 -3.29 -9.17 16.17
N PRO A 42 -2.45 -8.13 16.34
CA PRO A 42 -2.67 -7.09 17.35
C PRO A 42 -4.00 -6.33 17.20
N LEU A 43 -4.47 -6.14 15.96
CA LEU A 43 -5.77 -5.50 15.68
C LEU A 43 -6.94 -6.37 16.13
N LEU A 44 -6.88 -7.68 15.87
CA LEU A 44 -7.92 -8.62 16.29
C LEU A 44 -7.98 -8.75 17.81
N ILE A 45 -6.82 -8.82 18.49
CA ILE A 45 -6.75 -8.80 19.96
C ILE A 45 -7.38 -7.51 20.51
N TYR A 46 -7.10 -6.36 19.88
CA TYR A 46 -7.71 -5.10 20.29
C TYR A 46 -9.22 -5.07 20.04
N ALA A 47 -9.71 -5.69 18.97
CA ALA A 47 -11.13 -5.82 18.71
C ALA A 47 -11.83 -6.66 19.80
N ASP A 48 -11.23 -7.76 20.23
CA ASP A 48 -11.75 -8.59 21.33
C ASP A 48 -11.85 -7.76 22.63
N TRP A 49 -10.80 -7.03 22.97
CA TRP A 49 -10.79 -6.15 24.14
C TRP A 49 -11.85 -5.04 24.04
N LEU A 50 -12.03 -4.40 22.87
CA LEU A 50 -13.06 -3.37 22.66
C LEU A 50 -14.48 -3.92 22.90
N GLU A 51 -14.74 -5.14 22.45
CA GLU A 51 -16.01 -5.82 22.67
C GLU A 51 -16.27 -6.06 24.17
N GLU A 52 -15.24 -6.48 24.92
CA GLU A 52 -15.30 -6.64 26.38
C GLU A 52 -15.52 -5.30 27.12
N GLN A 53 -14.98 -4.20 26.60
CA GLN A 53 -15.17 -2.85 27.16
C GLN A 53 -16.49 -2.19 26.73
N GLY A 54 -17.35 -2.90 25.98
CA GLY A 54 -18.67 -2.40 25.59
C GLY A 54 -18.69 -1.57 24.31
N ASP A 55 -17.67 -1.68 23.44
CA ASP A 55 -17.68 -1.14 22.07
C ASP A 55 -17.67 -2.25 20.99
N PRO A 56 -18.73 -3.10 20.94
CA PRO A 56 -18.82 -4.19 19.98
C PRO A 56 -18.93 -3.70 18.53
N ALA A 57 -19.42 -2.48 18.31
CA ALA A 57 -19.59 -1.93 16.97
C ALA A 57 -18.23 -1.54 16.36
N ARG A 58 -17.31 -0.96 17.13
CA ARG A 58 -15.93 -0.71 16.66
C ARG A 58 -15.16 -2.01 16.48
N ALA A 59 -15.31 -2.96 17.40
CA ALA A 59 -14.72 -4.31 17.27
C ALA A 59 -15.17 -5.00 15.97
N GLU A 60 -16.48 -4.97 15.66
CA GLU A 60 -17.02 -5.49 14.41
C GLU A 60 -16.39 -4.80 13.20
N TRP A 61 -16.26 -3.46 13.21
CA TRP A 61 -15.69 -2.73 12.08
C TRP A 61 -14.24 -3.13 11.81
N ILE A 62 -13.41 -3.30 12.85
CA ILE A 62 -12.03 -3.78 12.70
C ILE A 62 -12.02 -5.17 12.05
N ARG A 63 -12.82 -6.12 12.56
CA ARG A 63 -12.88 -7.49 12.01
C ARG A 63 -13.35 -7.50 10.55
N VAL A 64 -14.36 -6.71 10.22
CA VAL A 64 -14.87 -6.56 8.84
C VAL A 64 -13.79 -5.99 7.92
N GLU A 65 -13.02 -4.99 8.36
CA GLU A 65 -11.94 -4.43 7.55
C GLU A 65 -10.79 -5.42 7.37
N VAL A 66 -10.36 -6.11 8.44
CA VAL A 66 -9.32 -7.16 8.37
C VAL A 66 -9.73 -8.27 7.40
N GLU A 67 -10.98 -8.72 7.45
CA GLU A 67 -11.49 -9.74 6.54
C GLU A 67 -11.59 -9.20 5.11
N ARG A 68 -12.05 -7.95 4.92
CA ARG A 68 -12.12 -7.30 3.60
C ARG A 68 -10.74 -7.25 2.95
N VAL A 69 -9.70 -6.98 3.73
CA VAL A 69 -8.31 -7.02 3.28
C VAL A 69 -7.89 -8.43 2.89
N ALA A 70 -8.15 -9.44 3.72
CA ALA A 70 -7.77 -10.82 3.42
C ALA A 70 -8.42 -11.36 2.14
N VAL A 71 -9.71 -11.09 1.94
CA VAL A 71 -10.49 -11.61 0.80
C VAL A 71 -10.27 -10.77 -0.48
N GLY A 72 -9.96 -9.48 -0.34
CA GLY A 72 -9.72 -8.56 -1.45
C GLY A 72 -10.99 -7.96 -2.06
N PRO A 73 -10.90 -6.73 -2.64
CA PRO A 73 -12.08 -5.93 -3.00
C PRO A 73 -12.85 -6.41 -4.24
N GLY A 74 -12.22 -7.23 -5.11
CA GLY A 74 -12.82 -7.68 -6.37
C GLY A 74 -13.75 -8.90 -6.22
N THR A 75 -13.76 -9.56 -5.07
CA THR A 75 -14.63 -10.73 -4.81
C THR A 75 -16.05 -10.28 -4.45
N TRP A 76 -17.05 -11.14 -4.63
CA TRP A 76 -18.41 -10.85 -4.16
C TRP A 76 -18.44 -10.61 -2.64
N ARG A 77 -17.68 -11.42 -1.88
CA ARG A 77 -17.58 -11.32 -0.42
C ARG A 77 -16.89 -10.03 -0.01
N GLY A 78 -15.81 -9.65 -0.69
CA GLY A 78 -15.14 -8.37 -0.51
C GLY A 78 -16.05 -7.17 -0.78
N ARG A 79 -16.90 -7.23 -1.82
CA ARG A 79 -17.93 -6.22 -2.09
C ARG A 79 -18.97 -6.12 -0.97
N LEU A 80 -19.44 -7.25 -0.44
CA LEU A 80 -20.37 -7.28 0.70
C LEU A 80 -19.73 -6.73 1.98
N LEU A 81 -18.49 -7.12 2.27
CA LEU A 81 -17.72 -6.60 3.40
C LEU A 81 -17.46 -5.10 3.26
N ALA A 82 -17.17 -4.60 2.06
CA ALA A 82 -17.04 -3.17 1.80
C ALA A 82 -18.35 -2.43 2.07
N ASP A 83 -19.49 -3.01 1.70
CA ASP A 83 -20.79 -2.42 2.00
C ASP A 83 -21.12 -2.45 3.50
N ARG A 84 -20.80 -3.54 4.19
CA ARG A 84 -20.93 -3.66 5.64
C ARG A 84 -20.05 -2.63 6.36
N SER A 85 -18.79 -2.51 5.95
CA SER A 85 -17.84 -1.50 6.45
C SER A 85 -18.38 -0.08 6.28
N ARG A 86 -18.89 0.28 5.10
CA ARG A 86 -19.52 1.59 4.87
C ARG A 86 -20.71 1.84 5.79
N ARG A 87 -21.53 0.82 6.07
CA ARG A 87 -22.66 0.93 7.01
C ARG A 87 -22.20 1.10 8.46
N LEU A 88 -21.18 0.36 8.89
CA LEU A 88 -20.58 0.51 10.22
C LEU A 88 -19.94 1.87 10.40
N ALA A 89 -19.18 2.35 9.41
CA ALA A 89 -18.61 3.69 9.38
C ALA A 89 -19.68 4.77 9.57
N LYS A 90 -20.78 4.71 8.80
CA LYS A 90 -21.90 5.66 8.93
C LYS A 90 -22.59 5.60 10.30
N ARG A 91 -22.68 4.42 10.93
CA ARG A 91 -23.35 4.23 12.23
C ARG A 91 -22.50 4.74 13.38
N LEU A 92 -21.23 4.41 13.37
CA LEU A 92 -20.26 4.84 14.37
C LEU A 92 -19.94 6.33 14.22
N GLU A 93 -20.12 6.87 13.02
CA GLU A 93 -19.71 8.21 12.63
C GLU A 93 -20.76 8.83 11.71
N PRO A 94 -21.94 9.19 12.24
CA PRO A 94 -22.96 9.84 11.44
C PRO A 94 -22.40 11.14 10.85
N VAL A 95 -22.58 11.29 9.54
CA VAL A 95 -22.20 12.49 8.79
C VAL A 95 -23.13 13.61 9.21
N GLY A 96 -22.63 14.53 10.04
CA GLY A 96 -23.28 15.82 10.36
C GLY A 96 -24.11 15.87 11.65
N GLY A 97 -23.73 16.80 12.52
CA GLY A 97 -24.65 17.55 13.40
C GLY A 97 -24.97 16.96 14.78
N VAL A 98 -24.14 17.28 15.77
CA VAL A 98 -24.63 17.66 17.11
C VAL A 98 -23.86 18.91 17.53
N GLU A 99 -24.54 20.05 17.54
CA GLU A 99 -24.08 21.27 18.21
C GLU A 99 -24.07 21.00 19.72
N GLU A 100 -22.90 21.08 20.36
CA GLU A 100 -22.82 21.27 21.82
C GLU A 100 -22.46 22.74 22.08
N GLU A 101 -23.39 23.43 22.73
CA GLU A 101 -23.19 24.78 23.26
C GLU A 101 -22.12 24.75 24.36
N GLY A 102 -20.97 25.39 24.10
CA GLY A 102 -20.07 25.87 25.15
C GLY A 102 -18.64 25.36 25.08
N GLY A 103 -17.77 26.15 24.43
CA GLY A 103 -16.35 26.26 24.77
C GLY A 103 -15.44 25.07 24.45
N GLU A 104 -14.59 25.26 23.43
CA GLU A 104 -13.58 24.32 22.90
C GLU A 104 -14.15 23.19 22.01
N GLU A 105 -14.52 23.54 20.77
CA GLU A 105 -14.88 22.59 19.72
C GLU A 105 -13.72 21.64 19.34
N PRO A 106 -13.90 20.31 19.44
CA PRO A 106 -13.15 19.35 18.65
C PRO A 106 -13.76 19.24 17.23
N PRO A 107 -13.00 19.09 16.14
CA PRO A 107 -13.59 18.76 14.85
C PRO A 107 -14.01 17.29 14.84
N GLY A 108 -15.22 17.01 15.31
CA GLY A 108 -15.94 15.79 15.02
C GLY A 108 -16.41 15.81 13.57
N ARG A 109 -15.79 14.94 12.76
CA ARG A 109 -16.42 14.07 11.76
C ARG A 109 -17.48 14.72 10.84
N GLY A 110 -17.08 14.88 9.58
CA GLY A 110 -18.01 15.12 8.47
C GLY A 110 -18.64 16.51 8.44
N CYS A 111 -17.82 17.55 8.31
CA CYS A 111 -18.30 18.90 8.00
C CYS A 111 -17.55 19.50 6.81
N GLU A 112 -18.29 20.25 6.02
CA GLU A 112 -17.99 20.69 4.67
C GLU A 112 -16.74 21.58 4.58
N TRP A 113 -15.88 21.25 3.61
CA TRP A 113 -15.01 22.11 2.80
C TRP A 113 -14.66 23.52 3.33
N ASN A 114 -14.03 23.59 4.51
CA ASN A 114 -13.04 24.62 4.83
C ASN A 114 -11.64 23.99 5.11
N SER A 115 -11.37 22.95 4.32
CA SER A 115 -10.11 22.67 3.61
C SER A 115 -8.75 22.83 4.32
N SER A 116 -8.42 21.95 5.28
CA SER A 116 -6.99 21.64 5.56
C SER A 116 -6.72 20.43 6.47
N LEU A 117 -7.73 19.76 7.07
CA LEU A 117 -7.51 18.69 8.04
C LEU A 117 -8.65 17.67 8.07
N ALA A 118 -8.33 16.38 7.97
CA ALA A 118 -9.27 15.28 8.13
C ALA A 118 -8.59 14.09 8.84
N VAL A 119 -9.34 13.37 9.68
CA VAL A 119 -8.91 12.09 10.25
C VAL A 119 -9.57 10.96 9.48
N GLY A 120 -8.75 10.08 8.91
CA GLY A 120 -9.15 8.90 8.18
C GLY A 120 -8.99 7.62 9.01
N HIS A 121 -9.78 6.61 8.64
CA HIS A 121 -9.72 5.29 9.24
C HIS A 121 -8.89 4.34 8.40
N ILE A 122 -8.03 3.56 9.06
CA ILE A 122 -7.29 2.44 8.49
C ILE A 122 -7.64 1.23 9.36
N LEU A 123 -8.16 0.18 8.73
CA LEU A 123 -8.62 -1.04 9.41
C LEU A 123 -9.56 -0.77 10.59
N GLY A 124 -10.53 0.14 10.39
CA GLY A 124 -11.53 0.50 11.40
C GLY A 124 -11.04 1.44 12.51
N LEU A 125 -9.76 1.85 12.50
CA LEU A 125 -9.18 2.75 13.50
C LEU A 125 -8.76 4.11 12.93
N PRO A 126 -8.94 5.23 13.68
CA PRO A 126 -8.54 6.56 13.25
C PRO A 126 -7.01 6.70 13.31
N ARG A 127 -6.31 6.23 12.27
CA ARG A 127 -4.84 6.14 12.19
C ARG A 127 -4.22 7.11 11.19
N LEU A 128 -5.03 7.70 10.32
CA LEU A 128 -4.58 8.59 9.25
C LEU A 128 -4.99 10.03 9.52
N VAL A 129 -4.03 10.94 9.41
CA VAL A 129 -4.31 12.37 9.33
C VAL A 129 -3.99 12.85 7.91
N ARG A 130 -4.99 13.46 7.26
CA ARG A 130 -4.85 14.17 5.99
C ARG A 130 -4.84 15.65 6.25
N THR A 131 -3.73 16.33 6.01
CA THR A 131 -3.64 17.76 6.36
C THR A 131 -2.54 18.51 5.60
N THR A 132 -2.34 19.79 5.90
CA THR A 132 -1.18 20.56 5.41
C THR A 132 -0.03 20.49 6.42
N ALA A 133 1.20 20.73 5.98
CA ALA A 133 2.35 20.73 6.89
C ALA A 133 2.19 21.74 8.04
N GLU A 134 1.60 22.91 7.78
CA GLU A 134 1.37 23.93 8.79
C GLU A 134 0.45 23.43 9.91
N VAL A 135 -0.69 22.83 9.54
CA VAL A 135 -1.66 22.35 10.51
C VAL A 135 -1.09 21.18 11.30
N PHE A 136 -0.38 20.26 10.65
CA PHE A 136 0.27 19.16 11.35
C PHE A 136 1.34 19.66 12.33
N ARG A 137 2.15 20.67 11.96
CA ARG A 137 3.15 21.24 12.88
C ARG A 137 2.52 21.81 14.15
N ARG A 138 1.34 22.43 14.04
CA ARG A 138 0.63 23.02 15.19
C ARG A 138 -0.12 21.98 16.02
N ARG A 139 -0.70 20.95 15.40
CA ARG A 139 -1.65 20.02 16.04
C ARG A 139 -1.15 18.57 16.16
N GLY A 140 0.01 18.24 15.61
CA GLY A 140 0.55 16.88 15.57
C GLY A 140 0.64 16.22 16.95
N SER A 141 1.10 16.96 17.95
CA SER A 141 1.21 16.46 19.33
C SER A 141 -0.16 16.20 19.97
N TRP A 142 -1.19 16.99 19.61
CA TRP A 142 -2.54 16.76 20.08
C TRP A 142 -3.12 15.45 19.54
N PHE A 143 -2.94 15.18 18.24
CA PHE A 143 -3.40 13.93 17.62
C PHE A 143 -2.78 12.71 18.27
N LEU A 144 -1.45 12.72 18.43
CA LEU A 144 -0.70 11.56 18.93
C LEU A 144 -0.98 11.23 20.41
N ARG A 145 -1.43 12.22 21.19
CA ARG A 145 -1.87 12.01 22.57
C ARG A 145 -3.30 11.49 22.71
N ARG A 146 -4.04 11.33 21.61
CA ARG A 146 -5.48 10.99 21.64
C ARG A 146 -5.87 9.89 20.68
N LEU A 147 -5.11 9.69 19.61
CA LEU A 147 -5.42 8.77 18.52
C LEU A 147 -4.16 7.98 18.13
N PRO A 148 -4.31 6.75 17.63
CA PRO A 148 -3.20 5.90 17.17
C PRO A 148 -2.65 6.35 15.81
N ILE A 149 -2.38 7.65 15.62
CA ILE A 149 -1.91 8.18 14.35
C ILE A 149 -0.50 7.67 14.06
N ASP A 150 -0.38 7.02 12.91
CA ASP A 150 0.88 6.60 12.32
C ASP A 150 0.92 6.79 10.79
N HIS A 151 -0.18 7.24 10.19
CA HIS A 151 -0.28 7.61 8.79
C HIS A 151 -0.48 9.12 8.65
N LEU A 152 0.33 9.73 7.78
CA LEU A 152 0.24 11.15 7.47
C LEU A 152 0.19 11.36 5.96
N GLU A 153 -0.86 12.00 5.49
CA GLU A 153 -0.98 12.48 4.11
C GLU A 153 -0.91 14.01 4.11
N LEU A 154 0.13 14.55 3.49
CA LEU A 154 0.34 15.98 3.35
C LEU A 154 -0.18 16.47 1.99
N HIS A 155 -1.20 17.31 2.04
CA HIS A 155 -1.78 18.01 0.89
C HIS A 155 -1.19 19.41 0.74
N PRO A 156 -1.22 19.97 -0.48
CA PRO A 156 -0.74 21.33 -0.70
C PRO A 156 -1.50 22.33 0.16
N SER A 157 -0.79 23.33 0.67
CA SER A 157 -1.44 24.48 1.31
C SER A 157 -2.29 25.24 0.28
N ILE A 158 -3.51 25.62 0.67
CA ILE A 158 -4.40 26.47 -0.15
C ILE A 158 -3.97 27.94 -0.05
N THR A 159 -3.15 28.27 0.95
CA THR A 159 -2.60 29.62 1.11
C THR A 159 -1.46 29.85 0.12
N ARG A 160 -1.32 31.07 -0.40
CA ARG A 160 -0.19 31.47 -1.27
C ARG A 160 1.15 31.58 -0.52
N ARG A 161 1.23 31.15 0.74
CA ARG A 161 2.45 31.24 1.55
C ARG A 161 3.34 30.02 1.28
N PRO A 162 4.67 30.17 1.36
CA PRO A 162 5.58 29.03 1.34
C PRO A 162 5.18 28.00 2.38
N GLU A 163 5.32 26.72 2.05
CA GLU A 163 4.93 25.67 2.96
C GLU A 163 5.83 25.65 4.20
N VAL A 164 5.21 25.43 5.34
CA VAL A 164 5.89 25.53 6.62
C VAL A 164 6.77 24.31 6.82
N ALA A 165 8.08 24.52 6.97
CA ALA A 165 9.03 23.43 7.24
C ALA A 165 8.66 22.66 8.52
N LEU A 166 8.80 21.33 8.43
CA LEU A 166 8.50 20.40 9.52
C LEU A 166 9.71 20.10 10.42
N SER A 167 10.80 20.85 10.31
CA SER A 167 12.06 20.63 11.03
C SER A 167 11.94 20.56 12.55
N GLY A 168 11.02 21.31 13.16
CA GLY A 168 10.75 21.27 14.60
C GLY A 168 9.61 20.34 15.04
N CYS A 169 9.04 19.53 14.13
CA CYS A 169 7.86 18.71 14.42
C CYS A 169 8.27 17.32 14.95
N GLU A 170 8.54 17.20 16.25
CA GLU A 170 8.94 15.92 16.87
C GLU A 170 7.87 14.83 16.75
N SER A 171 6.61 15.22 16.61
CA SER A 171 5.48 14.33 16.35
C SER A 171 5.68 13.43 15.13
N LEU A 172 6.55 13.81 14.17
CA LEU A 172 6.85 12.98 13.01
C LEU A 172 7.56 11.66 13.38
N ARG A 173 8.22 11.56 14.54
CA ARG A 173 8.85 10.30 15.01
C ARG A 173 7.83 9.17 15.16
N ALA A 174 6.56 9.51 15.38
CA ALA A 174 5.46 8.58 15.52
C ALA A 174 4.94 8.05 14.16
N ILE A 175 5.21 8.76 13.08
CA ILE A 175 4.70 8.45 11.75
C ILE A 175 5.48 7.29 11.15
N ARG A 176 4.73 6.32 10.60
CA ARG A 176 5.25 5.11 9.95
C ARG A 176 4.98 5.12 8.46
N TRP A 177 3.93 5.82 8.03
CA TRP A 177 3.55 5.96 6.62
C TRP A 177 3.37 7.44 6.26
N LEU A 178 4.10 7.89 5.25
CA LEU A 178 4.04 9.27 4.76
C LEU A 178 3.64 9.29 3.29
N ARG A 179 2.61 10.06 2.98
CA ARG A 179 2.21 10.41 1.62
C ARG A 179 2.35 11.90 1.40
N LEU A 180 3.02 12.26 0.31
CA LEU A 180 3.22 13.65 -0.11
C LEU A 180 2.44 13.88 -1.40
N ARG A 181 1.45 14.78 -1.39
CA ARG A 181 0.52 14.97 -2.53
C ARG A 181 0.91 16.13 -3.43
N SER A 182 1.97 16.86 -3.11
CA SER A 182 2.46 17.99 -3.89
C SER A 182 3.96 18.23 -3.70
N ARG A 183 4.56 18.98 -4.63
CA ARG A 183 5.97 19.43 -4.49
C ARG A 183 6.18 20.30 -3.25
N SER A 184 5.22 21.14 -2.87
CA SER A 184 5.31 21.97 -1.68
C SER A 184 5.29 21.13 -0.38
N SER A 185 4.47 20.08 -0.34
CA SER A 185 4.47 19.14 0.80
C SER A 185 5.77 18.35 0.89
N LEU A 186 6.42 18.09 -0.26
CA LEU A 186 7.73 17.49 -0.30
C LEU A 186 8.78 18.44 0.29
N GLU A 187 8.83 19.69 -0.17
CA GLU A 187 9.74 20.71 0.35
C GLU A 187 9.62 20.86 1.88
N ALA A 188 8.39 20.89 2.41
CA ALA A 188 8.15 20.96 3.85
C ALA A 188 8.71 19.75 4.64
N ALA A 189 8.74 18.57 4.01
CA ALA A 189 9.22 17.33 4.61
C ALA A 189 10.74 17.13 4.51
N LEU A 190 11.40 17.70 3.50
CA LEU A 190 12.84 17.53 3.22
C LEU A 190 13.73 18.00 4.38
N ASP A 191 13.30 19.01 5.15
CA ASP A 191 14.09 19.59 6.24
C ASP A 191 13.84 18.95 7.61
N SER A 192 12.94 17.96 7.69
CA SER A 192 12.63 17.32 8.98
C SER A 192 13.66 16.25 9.39
N PRO A 193 14.25 16.33 10.60
CA PRO A 193 15.10 15.30 11.19
C PRO A 193 14.31 14.17 11.85
N HIS A 194 12.98 14.21 11.81
CA HIS A 194 12.12 13.39 12.67
C HIS A 194 11.43 12.24 11.94
N TRP A 195 12.07 11.66 10.93
CA TRP A 195 11.58 10.49 10.18
C TRP A 195 12.10 9.15 10.71
N SER A 196 12.56 9.10 11.97
CA SER A 196 13.22 7.92 12.55
C SER A 196 12.38 6.64 12.45
N GLY A 197 11.06 6.81 12.44
CA GLY A 197 10.05 5.78 12.40
C GLY A 197 9.57 5.30 11.03
N LEU A 198 9.95 5.99 9.95
CA LEU A 198 9.27 5.85 8.67
C LEU A 198 9.51 4.47 8.06
N ARG A 199 8.42 3.72 7.79
CA ARG A 199 8.46 2.40 7.14
C ARG A 199 7.99 2.44 5.70
N THR A 200 7.07 3.35 5.39
CA THR A 200 6.52 3.53 4.04
C THR A 200 6.63 4.97 3.61
N LEU A 201 7.29 5.19 2.47
CA LEU A 201 7.40 6.49 1.83
C LEU A 201 6.65 6.46 0.49
N ASP A 202 5.58 7.24 0.39
CA ASP A 202 4.73 7.31 -0.79
C ASP A 202 4.85 8.65 -1.50
N LEU A 203 5.54 8.59 -2.64
CA LEU A 203 5.87 9.73 -3.50
C LEU A 203 5.17 9.65 -4.86
N ARG A 204 4.10 8.86 -4.98
CA ARG A 204 3.44 8.70 -6.28
C ARG A 204 2.93 10.03 -6.83
N GLU A 205 2.94 10.17 -8.15
CA GLU A 205 2.28 11.26 -8.88
C GLU A 205 2.73 12.67 -8.44
N LEU A 206 3.98 12.81 -7.99
CA LEU A 206 4.58 14.10 -7.67
C LEU A 206 5.29 14.75 -8.86
N GLY A 207 5.40 14.03 -9.97
CA GLY A 207 6.17 14.47 -11.14
C GLY A 207 7.66 14.61 -10.81
N LEU A 208 8.19 13.72 -9.97
CA LEU A 208 9.61 13.71 -9.62
C LEU A 208 10.47 13.39 -10.84
N THR A 209 11.55 14.15 -10.97
CA THR A 209 12.67 13.85 -11.86
C THR A 209 13.73 13.02 -11.11
N THR A 210 14.77 12.58 -11.81
CA THR A 210 15.95 11.95 -11.18
C THR A 210 16.54 12.82 -10.07
N GLY A 211 16.66 14.14 -10.29
CA GLY A 211 17.25 15.05 -9.31
C GLY A 211 16.38 15.22 -8.06
N ASP A 212 15.07 15.31 -8.25
CA ASP A 212 14.12 15.39 -7.12
C ASP A 212 14.17 14.10 -6.28
N LEU A 213 14.25 12.93 -6.93
CA LEU A 213 14.39 11.66 -6.22
C LEU A 213 15.72 11.58 -5.48
N GLN A 214 16.82 11.96 -6.11
CA GLN A 214 18.14 11.97 -5.47
C GLN A 214 18.12 12.84 -4.20
N LEU A 215 17.52 14.04 -4.28
CA LEU A 215 17.34 14.91 -3.13
C LEU A 215 16.58 14.22 -1.99
N VAL A 216 15.49 13.51 -2.29
CA VAL A 216 14.73 12.75 -1.29
C VAL A 216 15.58 11.64 -0.65
N LEU A 217 16.32 10.89 -1.47
CA LEU A 217 17.16 9.77 -1.02
C LEU A 217 18.34 10.25 -0.15
N GLU A 218 18.81 11.48 -0.34
CA GLU A 218 19.92 12.08 0.41
C GLU A 218 19.46 12.88 1.64
N THR A 219 18.18 13.24 1.73
CA THR A 219 17.67 14.08 2.82
C THR A 219 16.74 13.31 3.76
N ILE A 220 15.70 12.65 3.25
CA ILE A 220 14.69 11.99 4.07
C ILE A 220 15.21 10.65 4.57
N LEU A 221 15.73 9.81 3.68
CA LEU A 221 16.10 8.43 4.04
C LEU A 221 17.26 8.30 5.03
N PRO A 222 18.32 9.14 5.00
CA PRO A 222 19.40 9.05 5.99
C PRO A 222 18.95 9.39 7.40
N ARG A 223 17.78 10.02 7.56
CA ARG A 223 17.19 10.42 8.85
C ARG A 223 16.21 9.36 9.39
N THR A 224 16.03 8.28 8.65
CA THR A 224 15.28 7.11 9.11
C THR A 224 16.21 6.21 9.93
N VAL A 225 15.80 5.87 11.16
CA VAL A 225 16.52 4.90 12.00
C VAL A 225 16.11 3.49 11.59
N ILE A 226 14.81 3.34 11.28
CA ILE A 226 14.26 2.13 10.68
C ILE A 226 14.27 2.34 9.17
N ARG A 227 14.99 1.47 8.43
CA ARG A 227 15.01 1.53 6.98
C ARG A 227 13.60 1.32 6.41
N PRO A 228 13.19 2.10 5.39
CA PRO A 228 11.87 1.93 4.80
C PRO A 228 11.75 0.56 4.15
N ARG A 229 10.59 -0.07 4.35
CA ARG A 229 10.23 -1.34 3.73
C ARG A 229 9.44 -1.15 2.45
N THR A 230 8.76 -0.02 2.30
CA THR A 230 7.93 0.28 1.13
C THR A 230 8.29 1.63 0.56
N LEU A 231 8.55 1.65 -0.75
CA LEU A 231 8.79 2.86 -1.51
C LEU A 231 7.86 2.88 -2.72
N ASN A 232 6.95 3.85 -2.73
CA ASN A 232 6.03 4.04 -3.85
C ASN A 232 6.47 5.25 -4.69
N LEU A 233 6.87 4.98 -5.94
CA LEU A 233 7.35 5.98 -6.90
C LEU A 233 6.46 6.07 -8.14
N GLN A 234 5.24 5.54 -8.06
CA GLN A 234 4.32 5.48 -9.19
C GLN A 234 4.13 6.85 -9.87
N GLY A 235 4.00 6.90 -11.18
CA GLY A 235 3.62 8.11 -11.92
C GLY A 235 4.67 9.23 -11.91
N ASN A 236 5.92 8.92 -11.59
CA ASN A 236 7.05 9.85 -11.65
C ASN A 236 7.85 9.71 -12.96
N ARG A 237 8.72 10.66 -13.28
CA ARG A 237 9.52 10.64 -14.52
C ARG A 237 10.98 10.34 -14.21
N LEU A 238 11.22 9.16 -13.65
CA LEU A 238 12.52 8.78 -13.08
C LEU A 238 13.54 8.36 -14.15
N GLY A 239 13.09 7.59 -15.14
CA GLY A 239 14.00 7.04 -16.16
C GLY A 239 15.13 6.18 -15.56
N VAL A 240 16.17 5.96 -16.36
CA VAL A 240 17.34 5.15 -15.96
C VAL A 240 18.12 5.83 -14.81
N GLY A 241 18.21 7.17 -14.84
CA GLY A 241 18.91 7.94 -13.82
C GLY A 241 18.31 7.78 -12.43
N GLY A 242 16.98 7.80 -12.32
CA GLY A 242 16.31 7.58 -11.04
C GLY A 242 16.55 6.19 -10.48
N ILE A 243 16.60 5.15 -11.32
CA ILE A 243 16.98 3.80 -10.86
C ILE A 243 18.41 3.78 -10.35
N LYS A 244 19.37 4.39 -11.06
CA LYS A 244 20.76 4.49 -10.56
C LYS A 244 20.83 5.19 -9.20
N ALA A 245 20.07 6.26 -9.00
CA ALA A 245 19.99 6.95 -7.72
C ALA A 245 19.42 6.04 -6.61
N LEU A 246 18.36 5.27 -6.88
CA LEU A 246 17.83 4.27 -5.94
C LEU A 246 18.89 3.24 -5.55
N LEU A 247 19.59 2.69 -6.53
CA LEU A 247 20.60 1.64 -6.28
C LEU A 247 21.83 2.16 -5.52
N ALA A 248 22.11 3.46 -5.61
CA ALA A 248 23.20 4.09 -4.86
C ALA A 248 22.82 4.41 -3.41
N CYS A 249 21.54 4.31 -3.01
CA CYS A 249 21.09 4.68 -1.67
C CYS A 249 21.22 3.50 -0.68
N PRO A 250 22.16 3.53 0.29
CA PRO A 250 22.37 2.42 1.23
C PRO A 250 21.21 2.23 2.20
N ASN A 251 20.40 3.26 2.42
CA ASN A 251 19.24 3.23 3.30
C ASN A 251 18.06 2.43 2.73
N LEU A 252 18.13 1.96 1.48
CA LEU A 252 17.14 1.07 0.87
C LEU A 252 17.46 -0.43 1.03
N GLN A 253 18.56 -0.79 1.69
CA GLN A 253 18.80 -2.18 2.09
C GLN A 253 17.67 -2.66 3.01
N GLY A 254 17.06 -3.80 2.72
CA GLY A 254 15.86 -4.26 3.44
C GLY A 254 14.53 -3.76 2.86
N LEU A 255 14.55 -3.04 1.73
CA LEU A 255 13.33 -2.67 1.02
C LEU A 255 12.61 -3.95 0.57
N LYS A 256 11.33 -4.07 0.97
CA LYS A 256 10.46 -5.23 0.71
C LYS A 256 9.56 -4.99 -0.50
N ARG A 257 9.11 -3.75 -0.69
CA ARG A 257 8.15 -3.37 -1.73
C ARG A 257 8.59 -2.14 -2.49
N LEU A 258 8.64 -2.26 -3.82
CA LEU A 258 8.99 -1.18 -4.73
C LEU A 258 7.95 -1.03 -5.84
N ASN A 259 7.24 0.11 -5.84
CA ASN A 259 6.31 0.45 -6.90
C ASN A 259 6.96 1.41 -7.91
N LEU A 260 7.16 0.95 -9.15
CA LEU A 260 7.71 1.74 -10.26
C LEU A 260 6.69 1.92 -11.40
N ARG A 261 5.40 1.71 -11.14
CA ARG A 261 4.34 1.87 -12.14
C ARG A 261 4.36 3.26 -12.77
N TYR A 262 4.35 3.36 -14.09
CA TYR A 262 4.45 4.64 -14.81
C TYR A 262 5.67 5.52 -14.43
N ALA A 263 6.75 4.94 -13.90
CA ALA A 263 8.00 5.64 -13.59
C ALA A 263 8.89 5.92 -14.82
N ARG A 264 8.54 5.34 -15.99
CA ARG A 264 9.25 5.47 -17.28
C ARG A 264 10.69 4.98 -17.25
N ILE A 265 10.96 3.94 -16.47
CA ILE A 265 12.28 3.30 -16.35
C ILE A 265 12.65 2.58 -17.65
N ARG A 266 11.65 2.00 -18.35
CA ARG A 266 11.79 1.20 -19.59
C ARG A 266 12.84 0.09 -19.44
N VAL A 267 13.24 -0.54 -20.55
CA VAL A 267 14.28 -1.58 -20.60
C VAL A 267 15.57 -1.15 -19.90
N GLY A 268 16.08 0.05 -20.20
CA GLY A 268 17.35 0.53 -19.66
C GLY A 268 17.36 0.67 -18.14
N GLY A 269 16.23 1.06 -17.52
CA GLY A 269 16.11 1.13 -16.07
C GLY A 269 16.01 -0.27 -15.45
N LEU A 270 15.32 -1.20 -16.10
CA LEU A 270 15.24 -2.59 -15.67
C LEU A 270 16.60 -3.30 -15.75
N ALA A 271 17.39 -3.01 -16.78
CA ALA A 271 18.77 -3.48 -16.90
C ALA A 271 19.65 -3.02 -15.74
N GLN A 272 19.44 -1.80 -15.22
CA GLN A 272 20.12 -1.34 -14.01
C GLN A 272 19.61 -2.06 -12.76
N LEU A 273 18.29 -2.21 -12.62
CA LEU A 273 17.68 -2.91 -11.49
C LEU A 273 18.15 -4.36 -11.37
N ALA A 274 18.31 -5.06 -12.50
CA ALA A 274 18.82 -6.43 -12.56
C ALA A 274 20.28 -6.58 -12.06
N GLN A 275 21.06 -5.49 -12.05
CA GLN A 275 22.42 -5.45 -11.52
C GLN A 275 22.46 -5.14 -10.01
N SER A 276 21.30 -4.89 -9.39
CA SER A 276 21.23 -4.50 -7.98
C SER A 276 21.57 -5.65 -7.03
N ALA A 277 22.62 -5.44 -6.23
CA ALA A 277 22.87 -6.24 -5.03
C ALA A 277 22.10 -5.71 -3.79
N GLY A 278 21.66 -4.45 -3.80
CA GLY A 278 21.08 -3.75 -2.64
C GLY A 278 19.60 -4.03 -2.38
N LEU A 279 18.89 -4.60 -3.35
CA LEU A 279 17.47 -4.99 -3.25
C LEU A 279 17.30 -6.49 -2.98
N SER A 280 18.19 -7.08 -2.18
CA SER A 280 18.21 -8.53 -1.91
C SER A 280 16.97 -9.03 -1.16
N ASP A 281 16.33 -8.14 -0.40
CA ASP A 281 15.19 -8.44 0.45
C ASP A 281 13.85 -8.10 -0.22
N LEU A 282 13.89 -7.67 -1.50
CA LEU A 282 12.68 -7.27 -2.22
C LEU A 282 11.78 -8.49 -2.43
N GLU A 283 10.53 -8.35 -1.99
CA GLU A 283 9.50 -9.37 -2.10
C GLU A 283 8.43 -8.96 -3.12
N GLU A 284 8.24 -7.66 -3.33
CA GLU A 284 7.21 -7.15 -4.25
C GLU A 284 7.78 -6.09 -5.19
N LEU A 285 7.55 -6.32 -6.48
CA LEU A 285 7.95 -5.41 -7.53
C LEU A 285 6.78 -5.10 -8.48
N ASN A 286 6.39 -3.83 -8.57
CA ASN A 286 5.42 -3.34 -9.55
C ASN A 286 6.12 -2.68 -10.73
N LEU A 287 6.01 -3.29 -11.91
CA LEU A 287 6.50 -2.76 -13.18
C LEU A 287 5.35 -2.44 -14.14
N ARG A 288 4.11 -2.38 -13.65
CA ARG A 288 2.95 -2.19 -14.49
C ARG A 288 3.08 -0.91 -15.33
N HIS A 289 2.72 -0.97 -16.60
CA HIS A 289 2.87 0.12 -17.58
C HIS A 289 4.31 0.60 -17.81
N GLU A 290 5.32 -0.14 -17.37
CA GLU A 290 6.69 0.06 -17.84
C GLU A 290 6.87 -0.70 -19.14
N THR A 291 7.00 0.01 -20.26
CA THR A 291 7.25 -0.63 -21.56
C THR A 291 8.64 -1.29 -21.55
N ILE A 292 8.68 -2.55 -21.15
CA ILE A 292 9.91 -3.34 -20.99
C ILE A 292 10.01 -4.46 -22.03
N GLY A 293 8.89 -5.02 -22.49
CA GLY A 293 8.86 -6.11 -23.47
C GLY A 293 9.74 -7.32 -23.09
N ASP A 294 9.99 -8.18 -24.07
CA ASP A 294 10.76 -9.41 -23.87
C ASP A 294 12.24 -9.13 -23.55
N GLU A 295 12.82 -8.09 -24.13
CA GLU A 295 14.20 -7.65 -23.82
C GLU A 295 14.35 -7.27 -22.34
N GLY A 296 13.34 -6.59 -21.77
CA GLY A 296 13.33 -6.30 -20.35
C GLY A 296 13.18 -7.55 -19.48
N MET A 297 12.44 -8.56 -19.95
CA MET A 297 12.31 -9.84 -19.26
C MET A 297 13.63 -10.62 -19.21
N ASP A 298 14.47 -10.53 -20.24
CA ASP A 298 15.82 -11.13 -20.21
C ASP A 298 16.66 -10.53 -19.07
N HIS A 299 16.55 -9.22 -18.84
CA HIS A 299 17.19 -8.58 -17.69
C HIS A 299 16.63 -9.08 -16.36
N LEU A 300 15.30 -9.20 -16.22
CA LEU A 300 14.69 -9.77 -15.00
C LEU A 300 15.13 -11.22 -14.76
N LEU A 301 15.22 -12.04 -15.80
CA LEU A 301 15.71 -13.42 -15.73
C LEU A 301 17.17 -13.51 -15.27
N SER A 302 17.99 -12.53 -15.67
CA SER A 302 19.38 -12.41 -15.20
C SER A 302 19.47 -11.89 -13.75
N TRP A 303 18.39 -11.33 -13.21
CA TRP A 303 18.38 -10.81 -11.86
C TRP A 303 18.35 -11.96 -10.86
N GLY A 304 19.48 -12.21 -10.20
CA GLY A 304 19.66 -13.30 -9.24
C GLY A 304 18.80 -13.21 -7.96
N ARG A 305 17.83 -12.29 -7.89
CA ARG A 305 16.84 -12.13 -6.81
C ARG A 305 15.41 -12.35 -7.26
N LEU A 306 15.16 -12.57 -8.55
CA LEU A 306 13.82 -12.79 -9.11
C LEU A 306 13.05 -13.91 -8.37
N ALA A 307 13.72 -15.00 -8.01
CA ALA A 307 13.10 -16.12 -7.30
C ALA A 307 12.69 -15.80 -5.86
N GLY A 308 13.19 -14.71 -5.28
CA GLY A 308 12.80 -14.21 -3.97
C GLY A 308 11.56 -13.31 -4.01
N LEU A 309 11.10 -12.89 -5.21
CA LEU A 309 9.86 -12.13 -5.32
C LEU A 309 8.67 -13.01 -5.00
N ARG A 310 7.81 -12.50 -4.13
CA ARG A 310 6.48 -13.01 -3.82
C ARG A 310 5.43 -12.42 -4.75
N VAL A 311 5.58 -11.15 -5.12
CA VAL A 311 4.65 -10.42 -5.99
C VAL A 311 5.40 -9.79 -7.16
N LEU A 312 4.96 -10.08 -8.37
CA LEU A 312 5.46 -9.47 -9.59
C LEU A 312 4.30 -9.00 -10.47
N ASP A 313 4.14 -7.68 -10.61
CA ASP A 313 3.14 -7.11 -11.51
C ASP A 313 3.81 -6.60 -12.79
N LEU A 314 3.54 -7.30 -13.89
CA LEU A 314 4.00 -7.01 -15.25
C LEU A 314 2.85 -6.53 -16.14
N GLY A 315 1.72 -6.07 -15.62
CA GLY A 315 0.60 -5.65 -16.46
C GLY A 315 0.98 -4.52 -17.43
N TYR A 316 0.51 -4.58 -18.67
CA TYR A 316 0.71 -3.56 -19.70
C TYR A 316 2.18 -3.23 -19.96
N THR A 317 3.04 -4.24 -19.87
CA THR A 317 4.49 -4.12 -20.09
C THR A 317 4.92 -4.53 -21.50
N ARG A 318 3.99 -5.07 -22.30
CA ARG A 318 4.20 -5.64 -23.63
C ARG A 318 5.06 -6.91 -23.63
N VAL A 319 5.04 -7.65 -22.51
CA VAL A 319 5.69 -8.96 -22.41
C VAL A 319 4.90 -9.99 -23.21
N GLY A 320 5.57 -10.70 -24.11
CA GLY A 320 4.99 -11.75 -24.95
C GLY A 320 4.97 -13.11 -24.25
N GLU A 321 4.26 -14.04 -24.87
CA GLU A 321 4.14 -15.42 -24.40
C GLU A 321 5.48 -16.16 -24.30
N VAL A 322 6.43 -15.88 -25.21
CA VAL A 322 7.76 -16.50 -25.19
C VAL A 322 8.54 -16.09 -23.95
N ALA A 323 8.54 -14.81 -23.60
CA ALA A 323 9.20 -14.31 -22.40
C ALA A 323 8.53 -14.83 -21.11
N LEU A 324 7.19 -14.93 -21.09
CA LEU A 324 6.46 -15.58 -19.99
C LEU A 324 6.87 -17.06 -19.85
N ALA A 325 6.89 -17.82 -20.93
CA ALA A 325 7.30 -19.22 -20.91
C ALA A 325 8.76 -19.36 -20.41
N ASN A 326 9.66 -18.47 -20.80
CA ASN A 326 11.03 -18.44 -20.30
C ASN A 326 11.13 -18.16 -18.80
N LEU A 327 10.32 -17.22 -18.28
CA LEU A 327 10.17 -16.96 -16.85
C LEU A 327 9.76 -18.22 -16.08
N LEU A 328 8.65 -18.84 -16.50
CA LEU A 328 8.10 -20.02 -15.85
C LEU A 328 9.11 -21.18 -15.89
N ASN A 329 9.70 -21.46 -17.05
CA ASN A 329 10.72 -22.50 -17.21
C ASN A 329 11.96 -22.25 -16.34
N ALA A 330 12.41 -21.00 -16.20
CA ALA A 330 13.55 -20.68 -15.36
C ALA A 330 13.26 -20.95 -13.88
N LEU A 331 12.08 -20.57 -13.40
CA LEU A 331 11.66 -20.79 -12.02
C LEU A 331 11.33 -22.28 -11.74
N ASP A 332 10.70 -23.00 -12.67
CA ASP A 332 10.44 -24.44 -12.57
C ASP A 332 11.74 -25.24 -12.47
N ARG A 333 12.78 -24.84 -13.22
CA ARG A 333 14.13 -25.44 -13.09
C ARG A 333 14.73 -25.23 -11.70
N ARG A 334 14.44 -24.10 -11.03
CA ARG A 334 14.88 -23.86 -9.65
C ARG A 334 14.13 -24.76 -8.68
N LEU A 335 12.79 -24.83 -8.80
CA LEU A 335 11.95 -25.74 -8.01
C LEU A 335 12.39 -27.20 -8.14
N THR A 336 12.69 -27.64 -9.36
CA THR A 336 13.17 -29.01 -9.64
C THR A 336 14.52 -29.30 -8.97
N ARG A 337 15.36 -28.28 -8.75
CA ARG A 337 16.63 -28.41 -8.00
C ARG A 337 16.46 -28.28 -6.48
N GLY A 338 15.24 -28.08 -5.99
CA GLY A 338 14.97 -27.80 -4.59
C GLY A 338 15.38 -26.39 -4.14
N GLU A 339 15.64 -25.48 -5.08
CA GLU A 339 15.93 -24.08 -4.77
C GLU A 339 14.63 -23.32 -4.45
N PRO A 340 14.65 -22.36 -3.51
CA PRO A 340 13.46 -21.62 -3.13
C PRO A 340 12.98 -20.72 -4.28
N VAL A 341 11.66 -20.72 -4.49
CA VAL A 341 10.91 -19.80 -5.34
C VAL A 341 9.71 -19.33 -4.54
N ALA A 342 9.61 -18.01 -4.33
CA ALA A 342 8.61 -17.40 -3.45
C ALA A 342 7.37 -16.85 -4.19
N LEU A 343 7.34 -16.91 -5.53
CA LEU A 343 6.32 -16.24 -6.33
C LEU A 343 4.92 -16.81 -6.05
N GLU A 344 4.04 -15.95 -5.53
CA GLU A 344 2.64 -16.24 -5.21
C GLU A 344 1.68 -15.43 -6.08
N ASP A 345 2.07 -14.21 -6.45
CA ASP A 345 1.22 -13.28 -7.19
C ASP A 345 1.86 -12.84 -8.51
N LEU A 346 1.13 -13.01 -9.60
CA LEU A 346 1.60 -12.67 -10.93
C LEU A 346 0.58 -11.83 -11.70
N GLY A 347 0.93 -10.57 -11.97
CA GLY A 347 0.14 -9.64 -12.79
C GLY A 347 0.57 -9.67 -14.25
N LEU A 348 -0.34 -10.04 -15.16
CA LEU A 348 -0.07 -10.14 -16.60
C LEU A 348 -1.07 -9.33 -17.45
N ALA A 349 -1.89 -8.51 -16.81
CA ALA A 349 -2.98 -7.80 -17.46
C ALA A 349 -2.53 -7.02 -18.70
N GLY A 350 -3.28 -7.08 -19.80
CA GLY A 350 -3.04 -6.28 -21.00
C GLY A 350 -1.73 -6.57 -21.74
N ASN A 351 -1.14 -7.74 -21.53
CA ASN A 351 0.02 -8.21 -22.28
C ASN A 351 -0.39 -9.09 -23.48
N PRO A 352 0.41 -9.11 -24.56
CA PRO A 352 0.19 -9.97 -25.72
C PRO A 352 0.57 -11.43 -25.43
N ILE A 353 -0.19 -12.09 -24.57
CA ILE A 353 -0.02 -13.50 -24.22
C ILE A 353 -1.09 -14.30 -24.97
N GLY A 354 -0.66 -15.21 -25.85
CA GLY A 354 -1.54 -16.11 -26.57
C GLY A 354 -1.74 -17.45 -25.86
N SER A 355 -2.41 -18.38 -26.55
CA SER A 355 -2.71 -19.73 -26.04
C SER A 355 -1.46 -20.48 -25.58
N ASP A 356 -0.33 -20.36 -26.28
CA ASP A 356 0.91 -21.06 -25.92
C ASP A 356 1.46 -20.54 -24.57
N GLY A 357 1.36 -19.24 -24.31
CA GLY A 357 1.74 -18.65 -23.03
C GLY A 357 0.80 -19.06 -21.89
N LEU A 358 -0.49 -19.20 -22.17
CA LEU A 358 -1.48 -19.69 -21.21
C LEU A 358 -1.31 -21.18 -20.92
N GLU A 359 -0.95 -21.98 -21.92
CA GLU A 359 -0.59 -23.39 -21.77
C GLU A 359 0.66 -23.53 -20.88
N ALA A 360 1.70 -22.73 -21.13
CA ALA A 360 2.88 -22.70 -20.28
C ALA A 360 2.52 -22.36 -18.82
N LEU A 361 1.62 -21.40 -18.60
CA LEU A 361 1.15 -21.03 -17.28
C LEU A 361 0.38 -22.18 -16.59
N ALA A 362 -0.55 -22.79 -17.31
CA ALA A 362 -1.41 -23.87 -16.83
C ALA A 362 -0.62 -25.08 -16.31
N PHE A 363 0.47 -25.44 -16.99
CA PHE A 363 1.23 -26.67 -16.70
C PHE A 363 2.57 -26.43 -16.00
N SER A 364 2.92 -25.19 -15.66
CA SER A 364 4.13 -24.89 -14.89
C SER A 364 4.00 -25.26 -13.40
N GLN A 365 5.10 -25.68 -12.78
CA GLN A 365 5.14 -25.95 -11.34
C GLN A 365 4.93 -24.67 -10.52
N VAL A 366 5.43 -23.54 -11.00
CA VAL A 366 5.17 -22.23 -10.40
C VAL A 366 3.70 -21.84 -10.55
N GLY A 367 3.09 -22.05 -11.72
CA GLY A 367 1.67 -21.76 -11.96
C GLY A 367 0.75 -22.47 -10.96
N ALA A 368 1.04 -23.73 -10.64
CA ALA A 368 0.31 -24.51 -9.63
C ALA A 368 0.46 -23.98 -8.18
N ARG A 369 1.44 -23.10 -7.93
CA ARG A 369 1.73 -22.49 -6.62
C ARG A 369 1.24 -21.05 -6.50
N LEU A 370 0.80 -20.44 -7.60
CA LEU A 370 0.28 -19.08 -7.57
C LEU A 370 -1.00 -19.03 -6.72
N LYS A 371 -1.10 -18.00 -5.90
CA LYS A 371 -2.29 -17.63 -5.13
C LYS A 371 -3.12 -16.61 -5.89
N ARG A 372 -2.48 -15.64 -6.57
CA ARG A 372 -3.20 -14.58 -7.29
C ARG A 372 -2.68 -14.38 -8.70
N LEU A 373 -3.59 -14.38 -9.66
CA LEU A 373 -3.27 -14.21 -11.07
C LEU A 373 -4.22 -13.20 -11.71
N ASN A 374 -3.70 -12.29 -12.52
CA ASN A 374 -4.49 -11.30 -13.25
C ASN A 374 -4.17 -11.39 -14.74
N LEU A 375 -5.16 -11.88 -15.49
CA LEU A 375 -5.16 -12.03 -16.94
C LEU A 375 -6.12 -11.03 -17.59
N LYS A 376 -6.52 -9.96 -16.89
CA LYS A 376 -7.41 -8.93 -17.45
C LYS A 376 -6.84 -8.37 -18.75
N GLY A 377 -7.61 -8.37 -19.83
CA GLY A 377 -7.15 -7.87 -21.12
C GLY A 377 -6.11 -8.75 -21.82
N VAL A 378 -5.86 -9.97 -21.32
CA VAL A 378 -5.21 -11.04 -22.09
C VAL A 378 -6.27 -11.69 -22.99
N PRO A 379 -6.01 -11.91 -24.28
CA PRO A 379 -6.97 -12.57 -25.16
C PRO A 379 -7.18 -14.02 -24.70
N LEU A 380 -8.38 -14.33 -24.22
CA LEU A 380 -8.77 -15.66 -23.76
C LEU A 380 -9.83 -16.23 -24.69
N THR A 381 -9.58 -17.40 -25.29
CA THR A 381 -10.60 -18.19 -25.97
C THR A 381 -11.29 -19.14 -24.99
N THR A 382 -12.43 -19.72 -25.38
CA THR A 382 -13.12 -20.74 -24.58
C THR A 382 -12.26 -22.00 -24.38
N ASN A 383 -11.38 -22.33 -25.33
CA ASN A 383 -10.47 -23.46 -25.18
C ASN A 383 -9.38 -23.16 -24.15
N ASP A 384 -8.86 -21.93 -24.13
CA ASP A 384 -7.87 -21.51 -23.12
C ASP A 384 -8.50 -21.49 -21.71
N ALA A 385 -9.73 -20.98 -21.59
CA ALA A 385 -10.45 -20.97 -20.32
C ALA A 385 -10.67 -22.39 -19.78
N ARG A 386 -11.02 -23.34 -20.65
CA ARG A 386 -11.14 -24.76 -20.29
C ARG A 386 -9.79 -25.37 -19.90
N LEU A 387 -8.74 -25.10 -20.68
CA LEU A 387 -7.39 -25.55 -20.39
C LEU A 387 -6.93 -25.08 -19.01
N LEU A 388 -7.10 -23.79 -18.71
CA LEU A 388 -6.78 -23.23 -17.40
C LEU A 388 -7.62 -23.89 -16.29
N ALA A 389 -8.94 -24.05 -16.50
CA ALA A 389 -9.85 -24.66 -15.53
C ALA A 389 -9.52 -26.12 -15.19
N GLU A 390 -9.02 -26.88 -16.16
CA GLU A 390 -8.64 -28.30 -15.99
C GLU A 390 -7.19 -28.50 -15.52
N SER A 391 -6.41 -27.41 -15.42
CA SER A 391 -4.99 -27.47 -15.11
C SER A 391 -4.67 -27.42 -13.60
N PRO A 392 -3.46 -27.81 -13.17
CA PRO A 392 -3.03 -27.71 -11.77
C PRO A 392 -3.10 -26.29 -11.17
N LEU A 393 -3.11 -25.26 -12.01
CA LEU A 393 -3.21 -23.84 -11.63
C LEU A 393 -4.42 -23.54 -10.72
N VAL A 394 -5.58 -24.16 -10.94
CA VAL A 394 -6.78 -23.89 -10.13
C VAL A 394 -6.73 -24.46 -8.70
N GLN A 395 -5.75 -25.31 -8.40
CA GLN A 395 -5.62 -25.95 -7.08
C GLN A 395 -5.13 -24.96 -6.02
N GLY A 396 -4.12 -24.15 -6.38
CA GLY A 396 -3.49 -23.19 -5.47
C GLY A 396 -4.07 -21.77 -5.54
N LEU A 397 -4.73 -21.41 -6.64
CA LEU A 397 -5.24 -20.05 -6.82
C LEU A 397 -6.32 -19.71 -5.81
N GLU A 398 -6.13 -18.62 -5.10
CA GLU A 398 -7.11 -17.96 -4.24
C GLU A 398 -7.91 -16.92 -5.04
N ARG A 399 -7.31 -16.34 -6.09
CA ARG A 399 -7.93 -15.30 -6.92
C ARG A 399 -7.42 -15.31 -8.36
N LEU A 400 -8.35 -15.36 -9.31
CA LEU A 400 -8.11 -15.14 -10.74
C LEU A 400 -8.92 -13.95 -11.22
N VAL A 401 -8.25 -12.92 -11.75
CA VAL A 401 -8.90 -11.76 -12.37
C VAL A 401 -8.86 -11.91 -13.89
N VAL A 402 -10.02 -11.81 -14.53
CA VAL A 402 -10.17 -11.74 -15.98
C VAL A 402 -11.05 -10.55 -16.38
N GLY A 403 -11.07 -10.20 -17.67
CA GLY A 403 -11.86 -9.06 -18.14
C GLY A 403 -13.36 -9.33 -18.11
N GLU A 404 -14.15 -8.31 -17.73
CA GLU A 404 -15.62 -8.37 -17.72
C GLU A 404 -16.22 -8.68 -19.10
N SER A 405 -15.51 -8.36 -20.19
CA SER A 405 -15.93 -8.70 -21.56
C SER A 405 -16.12 -10.21 -21.79
N LEU A 406 -15.56 -11.06 -20.93
CA LEU A 406 -15.74 -12.52 -20.99
C LEU A 406 -17.02 -13.02 -20.32
N ALA A 407 -17.72 -12.14 -19.57
CA ALA A 407 -19.01 -12.46 -18.94
C ALA A 407 -20.07 -12.74 -20.01
N ASP A 408 -20.05 -11.97 -21.11
CA ASP A 408 -21.08 -12.01 -22.15
C ASP A 408 -20.87 -13.15 -23.16
N SER A 409 -19.67 -13.74 -23.23
CA SER A 409 -19.28 -14.65 -24.32
C SER A 409 -19.33 -16.15 -23.96
N PHE A 410 -19.85 -16.52 -22.78
CA PHE A 410 -19.73 -17.87 -22.19
C PHE A 410 -18.28 -18.39 -22.03
N THR A 411 -17.28 -17.62 -22.43
CA THR A 411 -15.86 -18.00 -22.37
C THR A 411 -15.40 -18.21 -20.93
N ALA A 412 -15.93 -17.45 -19.98
CA ALA A 412 -15.59 -17.57 -18.57
C ALA A 412 -16.26 -18.77 -17.86
N VAL A 413 -17.18 -19.51 -18.51
CA VAL A 413 -17.95 -20.58 -17.85
C VAL A 413 -17.06 -21.68 -17.27
N PRO A 414 -16.09 -22.27 -17.99
CA PRO A 414 -15.23 -23.31 -17.42
C PRO A 414 -14.44 -22.82 -16.19
N LEU A 415 -13.97 -21.56 -16.24
CA LEU A 415 -13.27 -20.93 -15.13
C LEU A 415 -14.22 -20.71 -13.94
N ALA A 416 -15.45 -20.27 -14.19
CA ALA A 416 -16.44 -20.04 -13.15
C ALA A 416 -16.83 -21.34 -12.45
N GLU A 417 -16.97 -22.45 -13.20
CA GLU A 417 -17.23 -23.77 -12.65
C GLU A 417 -16.07 -24.29 -11.78
N ALA A 418 -14.81 -24.05 -12.19
CA ALA A 418 -13.63 -24.52 -11.47
C ALA A 418 -13.24 -23.66 -10.26
N LEU A 419 -13.43 -22.34 -10.34
CA LEU A 419 -12.94 -21.37 -9.35
C LEU A 419 -14.04 -20.80 -8.46
N GLY A 420 -15.29 -20.78 -8.93
CA GLY A 420 -16.42 -20.16 -8.24
C GLY A 420 -16.08 -18.73 -7.82
N ASP A 421 -16.14 -18.48 -6.52
CA ASP A 421 -15.90 -17.18 -5.90
C ASP A 421 -14.46 -16.65 -6.03
N ARG A 422 -13.53 -17.52 -6.43
CA ARG A 422 -12.12 -17.17 -6.69
C ARG A 422 -11.94 -16.54 -8.07
N LEU A 423 -12.93 -16.62 -8.96
CA LEU A 423 -12.93 -15.93 -10.25
C LEU A 423 -13.55 -14.53 -10.09
N GLU A 424 -12.85 -13.53 -10.60
CA GLU A 424 -13.31 -12.16 -10.64
C GLU A 424 -13.35 -11.62 -12.06
N LEU A 425 -14.48 -11.00 -12.38
CA LEU A 425 -14.72 -10.29 -13.63
C LEU A 425 -14.58 -8.81 -13.34
N GLU A 426 -13.53 -8.18 -13.87
CA GLU A 426 -13.31 -6.75 -13.65
C GLU A 426 -13.52 -5.95 -14.93
N SER A 427 -14.32 -4.88 -14.80
CA SER A 427 -14.46 -3.82 -15.80
C SER A 427 -13.09 -3.22 -16.15
N GLU A 428 -12.96 -2.54 -17.28
CA GLU A 428 -11.72 -1.94 -17.81
C GLU A 428 -10.92 -1.06 -16.81
N TYR A 429 -11.50 -0.61 -15.68
CA TYR A 429 -10.80 0.18 -14.64
C TYR A 429 -9.69 -0.59 -13.90
N GLU A 430 -8.52 0.02 -13.77
CA GLU A 430 -7.24 -0.63 -13.48
C GLU A 430 -7.09 -1.18 -12.05
N TYR A 431 -6.73 -2.46 -11.93
CA TYR A 431 -6.36 -3.10 -10.66
C TYR A 431 -4.93 -3.67 -10.74
N SER A 432 -4.13 -3.46 -9.69
CA SER A 432 -2.81 -4.07 -9.52
C SER A 432 -2.90 -5.25 -8.55
N ILE A 433 -2.24 -6.37 -8.87
CA ILE A 433 -2.16 -7.48 -7.91
C ILE A 433 -1.07 -7.14 -6.88
N GLY A 434 -1.44 -7.15 -5.61
CA GLY A 434 -0.49 -7.05 -4.48
C GLY A 434 -0.01 -5.63 -4.17
N PHE A 435 0.27 -4.80 -5.17
CA PHE A 435 0.50 -3.37 -4.93
C PHE A 435 -0.81 -2.63 -4.80
N ARG A 436 -1.37 -2.70 -3.59
CA ARG A 436 -2.43 -1.79 -3.23
C ARG A 436 -1.87 -0.37 -3.21
N ASP A 437 -2.62 0.54 -3.82
CA ASP A 437 -2.42 1.97 -3.67
C ASP A 437 -2.53 2.41 -2.19
N ASP A 438 -3.10 1.60 -1.32
CA ASP A 438 -3.07 1.75 0.13
C ASP A 438 -2.53 0.45 0.73
N PRO A 439 -1.42 0.44 1.50
CA PRO A 439 -0.87 -0.81 2.06
C PRO A 439 -1.79 -1.56 3.03
N TRP A 440 -3.04 -1.10 3.21
CA TRP A 440 -4.08 -1.68 4.05
C TRP A 440 -5.31 -2.04 3.22
#